data_AF-A0AAV1RAY9-F1
#
_entry.id   AF-A0AAV1RAY9-F1
#
_cell.length_a   1.000
_cell.length_b   1.000
_cell.length_c   1.000
_cell.angle_alpha   90.00
_cell.angle_beta   90.00
_cell.angle_gamma   90.00
#
_symmetry.space_group_name_H-M   'P 1'
#
loop_
_entity.id
_entity.type
_entity.pdbx_description
1 polymer ?
#
loop_
_entity_poly.entity_id
_entity_poly.type
_entity_poly.pdbx_seq_one_letter_code
_entity_poly.pdbx_strand_id
1 'polypeptide(L)'
;MESQLALIEQSLNSRYSLWVREALEELPHNFIITDPTISGHPIVFASPWFLKMSGFSRDQVIGNNGRMFQGPKTNRKTVMEIREAIREERAMQVNLLNYRKDGTPFWMLFQMSPVFSKEDGRVVHFVGVQVPISRNKRLTDDGADVTWNEIVFGSCRREVCSDTLAKLGRVLALDTDTNCRGVETEEPCEASDLEKQSAATAISNIFSVLTHYSESTGRLVCGKRCSLPAAGLINSSLNIPLGRIKQSFVLIDPQLPNLPIVYASDAFLKLTGYDRHEVLGRNWRFLSGVDTDPSVLHQVQESIRVEQACTVCILNYRKDESKFWNLLHLSPVRNATGKIAYFVGVQMEEKCERQDRHGLSPEIRQLGAVGAVKVAVRSSSIGASCSKS
;
A
#
# COMPACT_ATOMS: atom_id res chain seq x y z
N MET A 1 -2.94 -5.21 -23.00
CA MET A 1 -3.12 -5.82 -21.67
C MET A 1 -1.75 -5.94 -21.03
N GLU A 2 -1.31 -4.92 -20.29
CA GLU A 2 -0.04 -4.97 -19.57
C GLU A 2 -0.15 -5.96 -18.41
N SER A 3 0.86 -6.83 -18.24
CA SER A 3 0.96 -7.67 -17.06
C SER A 3 1.13 -6.76 -15.83
N GLN A 4 0.65 -7.20 -14.66
CA GLN A 4 0.84 -6.44 -13.41
C GLN A 4 2.33 -6.16 -13.14
N LEU A 5 3.22 -7.06 -13.61
CA LEU A 5 4.67 -6.88 -13.57
C LEU A 5 5.13 -5.72 -14.46
N ALA A 6 4.58 -5.57 -15.67
CA ALA A 6 4.90 -4.43 -16.54
C ALA A 6 4.50 -3.09 -15.90
N LEU A 7 3.34 -3.02 -15.24
CA LEU A 7 2.92 -1.83 -14.48
C LEU A 7 3.89 -1.50 -13.33
N ILE A 8 4.39 -2.53 -12.64
CA ILE A 8 5.36 -2.37 -11.55
C ILE A 8 6.72 -1.88 -12.08
N GLU A 9 7.19 -2.45 -13.18
CA GLU A 9 8.42 -2.02 -13.85
C GLU A 9 8.33 -0.57 -14.34
N GLN A 10 7.20 -0.20 -14.94
CA GLN A 10 6.93 1.14 -15.42
C GLN A 10 6.65 2.16 -14.32
N SER A 11 6.27 1.76 -13.10
CA SER A 11 5.90 2.68 -12.01
C SER A 11 6.91 3.80 -11.81
N LEU A 12 8.20 3.46 -11.62
CA LEU A 12 9.26 4.45 -11.48
C LEU A 12 9.57 5.16 -12.81
N ASN A 13 9.71 4.40 -13.90
CA ASN A 13 10.11 4.92 -15.21
C ASN A 13 9.08 5.89 -15.81
N SER A 14 7.82 5.81 -15.36
CA SER A 14 6.76 6.72 -15.77
C SER A 14 7.01 8.14 -15.27
N ARG A 15 7.73 8.32 -14.16
CA ARG A 15 7.87 9.62 -13.50
C ARG A 15 9.30 10.10 -13.40
N TYR A 16 10.24 9.19 -13.26
CA TYR A 16 11.64 9.49 -13.11
C TYR A 16 12.39 9.02 -14.36
N SER A 17 13.54 9.62 -14.66
CA SER A 17 14.35 9.08 -15.75
C SER A 17 14.88 7.69 -15.42
N LEU A 18 15.30 6.97 -16.46
CA LEU A 18 15.76 5.58 -16.38
C LEU A 18 16.84 5.37 -15.31
N TRP A 19 17.69 6.37 -15.09
CA TRP A 19 18.82 6.37 -14.16
C TRP A 19 18.44 6.42 -12.67
N VAL A 20 17.16 6.65 -12.33
CA VAL A 20 16.72 6.72 -10.94
C VAL A 20 16.98 5.41 -10.20
N ARG A 21 16.87 4.27 -10.89
CA ARG A 21 16.99 2.95 -10.26
C ARG A 21 18.43 2.72 -9.84
N GLU A 22 19.39 2.96 -10.72
CA GLU A 22 20.82 2.85 -10.40
C GLU A 22 21.18 3.78 -9.24
N ALA A 23 20.73 5.05 -9.28
CA ALA A 23 21.03 5.99 -8.21
C ALA A 23 20.44 5.60 -6.84
N LEU A 24 19.25 4.99 -6.82
CA LEU A 24 18.64 4.48 -5.60
C LEU A 24 19.34 3.20 -5.09
N GLU A 25 19.91 2.38 -5.98
CA GLU A 25 20.65 1.16 -5.61
C GLU A 25 21.97 1.46 -4.90
N GLU A 26 22.61 2.58 -5.24
CA GLU A 26 23.85 3.05 -4.61
C GLU A 26 23.66 3.62 -3.19
N LEU A 27 22.43 3.90 -2.77
CA LEU A 27 22.17 4.43 -1.44
C LEU A 27 22.42 3.37 -0.35
N PRO A 28 23.24 3.65 0.68
CA PRO A 28 23.60 2.70 1.73
C PRO A 28 22.51 2.57 2.82
N HIS A 29 21.25 2.49 2.41
CA HIS A 29 20.08 2.54 3.29
C HIS A 29 19.14 1.36 3.03
N ASN A 30 18.51 0.84 4.09
CA ASN A 30 17.47 -0.18 3.96
C ASN A 30 16.12 0.51 3.68
N PHE A 31 15.63 0.47 2.45
CA PHE A 31 14.34 1.06 2.11
C PHE A 31 13.62 0.34 0.98
N ILE A 32 12.32 0.56 0.95
CA ILE A 32 11.42 0.16 -0.12
C ILE A 32 10.66 1.38 -0.63
N ILE A 33 10.27 1.34 -1.91
CA ILE A 33 9.33 2.29 -2.50
C ILE A 33 8.10 1.51 -2.92
N THR A 34 6.92 1.97 -2.55
CA THR A 34 5.63 1.39 -2.95
C THR A 34 4.83 2.36 -3.79
N ASP A 35 3.96 1.82 -4.65
CA ASP A 35 3.09 2.62 -5.51
C ASP A 35 1.62 2.42 -5.07
N PRO A 36 0.97 3.44 -4.49
CA PRO A 36 -0.43 3.34 -4.04
C PRO A 36 -1.44 3.43 -5.18
N THR A 37 -1.02 3.79 -6.39
CA THR A 37 -1.87 3.86 -7.59
C THR A 37 -2.08 2.48 -8.22
N ILE A 38 -1.14 1.56 -7.97
CA ILE A 38 -1.25 0.17 -8.40
C ILE A 38 -2.04 -0.63 -7.37
N SER A 39 -2.98 -1.43 -7.89
CA SER A 39 -3.84 -2.33 -7.12
C SER A 39 -3.03 -3.20 -6.15
N GLY A 40 -3.45 -3.21 -4.88
CA GLY A 40 -2.74 -3.94 -3.81
C GLY A 40 -1.64 -3.16 -3.11
N HIS A 41 -1.33 -1.93 -3.55
CA HIS A 41 -0.25 -1.08 -3.04
C HIS A 41 1.09 -1.86 -2.98
N PRO A 42 1.61 -2.31 -4.14
CA PRO A 42 2.80 -3.14 -4.21
C PRO A 42 4.09 -2.34 -3.98
N ILE A 43 5.13 -3.07 -3.59
CA ILE A 43 6.52 -2.62 -3.60
C ILE A 43 7.00 -2.60 -5.05
N VAL A 44 7.48 -1.45 -5.51
CA VAL A 44 7.99 -1.23 -6.87
C VAL A 44 9.53 -1.09 -6.91
N PHE A 45 10.14 -0.89 -5.75
CA PHE A 45 11.59 -0.88 -5.56
C PHE A 45 11.96 -1.36 -4.16
N ALA A 46 13.08 -2.07 -4.06
CA ALA A 46 13.67 -2.50 -2.80
C ALA A 46 15.20 -2.37 -2.90
N SER A 47 15.81 -1.65 -1.95
CA SER A 47 17.25 -1.39 -1.99
C SER A 47 18.07 -2.67 -1.77
N PRO A 48 19.30 -2.76 -2.30
CA PRO A 48 20.17 -3.91 -2.07
C PRO A 48 20.42 -4.19 -0.58
N TRP A 49 20.58 -3.14 0.21
CA TRP A 49 20.73 -3.21 1.66
C TRP A 49 19.50 -3.81 2.34
N PHE A 50 18.30 -3.38 1.94
CA PHE A 50 17.05 -3.96 2.44
C PHE A 50 16.93 -5.46 2.10
N LEU A 51 17.27 -5.86 0.87
CA LEU A 51 17.24 -7.26 0.45
C LEU A 51 18.21 -8.11 1.29
N LYS A 52 19.44 -7.61 1.51
CA LYS A 52 20.44 -8.27 2.37
C LYS A 52 19.97 -8.40 3.82
N MET A 53 19.40 -7.33 4.39
CA MET A 53 18.91 -7.31 5.77
C MET A 53 17.72 -8.25 5.99
N SER A 54 16.78 -8.28 5.04
CA SER A 54 15.54 -9.06 5.13
C SER A 54 15.72 -10.53 4.73
N GLY A 55 16.74 -10.83 3.92
CA GLY A 55 17.03 -12.16 3.38
C GLY A 55 16.14 -12.56 2.19
N PHE A 56 15.23 -11.70 1.75
CA PHE A 56 14.41 -11.95 0.56
C PHE A 56 15.14 -11.55 -0.73
N SER A 57 14.90 -12.29 -1.81
CA SER A 57 15.38 -11.87 -3.13
C SER A 57 14.48 -10.77 -3.71
N ARG A 58 14.99 -10.02 -4.70
CA ARG A 58 14.24 -8.96 -5.38
C ARG A 58 12.90 -9.47 -5.93
N ASP A 59 12.91 -10.61 -6.62
CA ASP A 59 11.71 -11.19 -7.25
C ASP A 59 10.64 -11.61 -6.23
N GLN A 60 11.05 -11.91 -4.99
CA GLN A 60 10.13 -12.23 -3.91
C GLN A 60 9.50 -10.97 -3.30
N VAL A 61 10.17 -9.83 -3.37
CA VAL A 61 9.73 -8.57 -2.74
C VAL A 61 8.91 -7.71 -3.69
N ILE A 62 9.37 -7.55 -4.93
CA ILE A 62 8.73 -6.69 -5.92
C ILE A 62 7.33 -7.22 -6.25
N GLY A 63 6.35 -6.32 -6.32
CA GLY A 63 4.94 -6.64 -6.56
C GLY A 63 4.15 -7.08 -5.32
N ASN A 64 4.83 -7.41 -4.22
CA ASN A 64 4.18 -7.74 -2.96
C ASN A 64 3.91 -6.49 -2.11
N ASN A 65 2.99 -6.61 -1.17
CA ASN A 65 2.73 -5.55 -0.21
C ASN A 65 3.62 -5.71 1.03
N GLY A 66 4.07 -4.61 1.62
CA GLY A 66 4.96 -4.62 2.80
C GLY A 66 4.45 -5.39 4.02
N ARG A 67 3.15 -5.74 4.07
CA ARG A 67 2.61 -6.67 5.07
C ARG A 67 3.30 -8.04 5.08
N MET A 68 3.97 -8.42 4.00
CA MET A 68 4.66 -9.72 3.89
C MET A 68 5.78 -9.91 4.93
N PHE A 69 6.32 -8.83 5.49
CA PHE A 69 7.38 -8.87 6.51
C PHE A 69 6.84 -9.01 7.94
N GLN A 70 5.51 -8.98 8.11
CA GLN A 70 4.85 -9.11 9.40
C GLN A 70 4.67 -10.58 9.76
N GLY A 71 4.60 -10.89 11.05
CA GLY A 71 4.40 -12.26 11.53
C GLY A 71 3.59 -12.32 12.83
N PRO A 72 3.56 -13.48 13.50
CA PRO A 72 2.63 -13.77 14.60
C PRO A 72 2.72 -12.80 15.78
N LYS A 73 3.92 -12.32 16.10
CA LYS A 73 4.15 -11.38 17.21
C LYS A 73 4.12 -9.90 16.78
N THR A 74 3.91 -9.60 15.50
CA THR A 74 3.82 -8.21 15.04
C THR A 74 2.59 -7.53 15.64
N ASN A 75 2.79 -6.39 16.31
CA ASN A 75 1.73 -5.69 17.02
C ASN A 75 0.65 -5.15 16.05
N ARG A 76 -0.58 -5.63 16.22
CA ARG A 76 -1.73 -5.24 15.37
C ARG A 76 -2.12 -3.76 15.49
N LYS A 77 -1.91 -3.15 16.65
CA LYS A 77 -2.16 -1.71 16.88
C LYS A 77 -1.20 -0.87 16.04
N THR A 78 0.09 -1.17 16.07
CA THR A 78 1.09 -0.51 15.23
C THR A 78 0.80 -0.70 13.73
N VAL A 79 0.38 -1.90 13.32
CA VAL A 79 -0.05 -2.15 11.93
C VAL A 79 -1.30 -1.34 11.56
N MET A 80 -2.20 -1.08 12.50
CA MET A 80 -3.34 -0.19 12.28
C MET A 80 -2.89 1.26 12.14
N GLU A 81 -1.98 1.73 12.99
CA GLU A 81 -1.41 3.09 12.90
C GLU A 81 -0.71 3.35 11.56
N ILE A 82 0.02 2.36 11.02
CA ILE A 82 0.61 2.43 9.67
C ILE A 82 -0.48 2.55 8.61
N ARG A 83 -1.54 1.75 8.71
CA ARG A 83 -2.68 1.80 7.75
C ARG A 83 -3.38 3.16 7.78
N GLU A 84 -3.57 3.72 8.97
CA GLU A 84 -4.17 5.05 9.12
C GLU A 84 -3.26 6.14 8.56
N ALA A 85 -1.94 6.07 8.79
CA ALA A 85 -1.00 7.02 8.21
C ALA A 85 -0.99 6.98 6.66
N ILE A 86 -1.09 5.79 6.07
CA ILE A 86 -1.25 5.62 4.62
C ILE A 86 -2.58 6.23 4.15
N ARG A 87 -3.68 5.98 4.88
CA ARG A 87 -5.00 6.53 4.58
C ARG A 87 -5.00 8.06 4.65
N GLU A 88 -4.30 8.63 5.62
CA GLU A 88 -4.22 10.07 5.84
C GLU A 88 -3.15 10.75 4.97
N GLU A 89 -2.42 9.99 4.14
CA GLU A 89 -1.33 10.49 3.30
C GLU A 89 -0.32 11.31 4.11
N ARG A 90 0.06 10.80 5.30
CA ARG A 90 1.00 11.46 6.21
C ARG A 90 2.26 10.64 6.45
N ALA A 91 3.34 11.34 6.77
CA ALA A 91 4.54 10.71 7.27
C ALA A 91 4.31 10.12 8.68
N MET A 92 5.05 9.08 9.02
CA MET A 92 4.99 8.45 10.34
C MET A 92 6.28 7.72 10.67
N GLN A 93 6.50 7.49 11.97
CA GLN A 93 7.61 6.72 12.49
C GLN A 93 7.11 5.82 13.63
N VAL A 94 7.44 4.54 13.62
CA VAL A 94 7.02 3.55 14.63
C VAL A 94 8.06 2.44 14.80
N ASN A 95 8.13 1.86 16.00
CA ASN A 95 8.89 0.64 16.23
C ASN A 95 8.02 -0.57 15.88
N LEU A 96 8.52 -1.46 15.03
CA LEU A 96 7.78 -2.60 14.53
C LEU A 96 8.64 -3.87 14.59
N LEU A 97 8.02 -4.97 14.99
CA LEU A 97 8.63 -6.29 14.88
C LEU A 97 8.32 -6.88 13.49
N ASN A 98 9.36 -7.09 12.70
CA ASN A 98 9.30 -7.75 11.40
C ASN A 98 10.07 -9.08 11.43
N TYR A 99 9.90 -9.87 10.37
CA TYR A 99 10.46 -11.19 10.23
C TYR A 99 11.33 -11.25 8.97
N ARG A 100 12.53 -11.80 9.12
CA ARG A 100 13.38 -12.16 7.98
C ARG A 100 12.82 -13.38 7.25
N LYS A 101 13.37 -13.70 6.08
CA LYS A 101 12.97 -14.86 5.27
C LYS A 101 13.09 -16.19 6.02
N ASP A 102 14.07 -16.32 6.90
CA ASP A 102 14.29 -17.51 7.74
C ASP A 102 13.30 -17.62 8.93
N GLY A 103 12.41 -16.63 9.10
CA GLY A 103 11.48 -16.55 10.22
C GLY A 103 12.05 -15.90 11.48
N THR A 104 13.30 -15.42 11.45
CA THR A 104 13.90 -14.75 12.61
C THR A 104 13.23 -13.39 12.82
N PRO A 105 12.62 -13.13 14.01
CA PRO A 105 12.05 -11.83 14.33
C PRO A 105 13.16 -10.81 14.62
N PHE A 106 12.96 -9.57 14.19
CA PHE A 106 13.83 -8.46 14.53
C PHE A 106 13.03 -7.16 14.71
N TRP A 107 13.46 -6.35 15.66
CA TRP A 107 12.91 -5.02 15.88
C TRP A 107 13.51 -4.04 14.89
N MET A 108 12.69 -3.13 14.40
CA MET A 108 13.12 -2.07 13.51
C MET A 108 12.33 -0.79 13.75
N LEU A 109 13.01 0.34 13.61
CA LEU A 109 12.38 1.63 13.41
C LEU A 109 11.91 1.72 11.97
N PHE A 110 10.60 1.77 11.78
CA PHE A 110 9.98 2.02 10.49
C PHE A 110 9.69 3.51 10.35
N GLN A 111 10.24 4.15 9.33
CA GLN A 111 9.88 5.52 8.95
C GLN A 111 9.32 5.54 7.53
N MET A 112 8.09 6.04 7.40
CA MET A 112 7.39 6.10 6.13
C MET A 112 7.04 7.54 5.78
N SER A 113 7.25 7.91 4.52
CA SER A 113 6.92 9.23 3.99
C SER A 113 6.24 9.13 2.61
N PRO A 114 5.11 9.81 2.40
CA PRO A 114 4.49 9.94 1.07
C PRO A 114 5.32 10.84 0.16
N VAL A 115 5.40 10.48 -1.11
CA VAL A 115 5.97 11.27 -2.20
C VAL A 115 4.81 11.87 -2.99
N PHE A 116 4.74 13.20 -3.06
CA PHE A 116 3.68 13.91 -3.75
C PHE A 116 4.13 14.38 -5.13
N SER A 117 3.22 14.32 -6.11
CA SER A 117 3.34 15.03 -7.38
C SER A 117 3.14 16.53 -7.16
N LYS A 118 4.03 17.38 -7.68
CA LYS A 118 3.86 18.84 -7.61
C LYS A 118 2.75 19.36 -8.51
N GLU A 119 2.42 18.63 -9.58
CA GLU A 119 1.40 19.04 -10.56
C GLU A 119 -0.01 19.04 -9.96
N ASP A 120 -0.33 18.01 -9.16
CA ASP A 120 -1.71 17.72 -8.76
C ASP A 120 -1.86 17.34 -7.27
N GLY A 121 -0.77 17.35 -6.50
CA GLY A 121 -0.78 17.09 -5.06
C GLY A 121 -1.12 15.65 -4.68
N ARG A 122 -1.13 14.71 -5.63
CA ARG A 122 -1.41 13.29 -5.39
C ARG A 122 -0.18 12.57 -4.85
N VAL A 123 -0.40 11.58 -3.97
CA VAL A 123 0.66 10.65 -3.57
C VAL A 123 0.94 9.71 -4.73
N VAL A 124 2.17 9.76 -5.24
CA VAL A 124 2.64 8.93 -6.36
C VAL A 124 3.38 7.70 -5.87
N HIS A 125 4.06 7.81 -4.73
CA HIS A 125 4.79 6.72 -4.10
C HIS A 125 4.80 6.91 -2.58
N PHE A 126 5.09 5.83 -1.84
CA PHE A 126 5.54 5.94 -0.44
C PHE A 126 6.96 5.39 -0.33
N VAL A 127 7.80 6.09 0.43
CA VAL A 127 9.13 5.62 0.81
C VAL A 127 9.03 5.05 2.22
N GLY A 128 9.48 3.81 2.42
CA GLY A 128 9.56 3.16 3.72
C GLY A 128 11.00 2.79 4.05
N VAL A 129 11.61 3.51 4.99
CA VAL A 129 12.95 3.26 5.54
C VAL A 129 12.85 2.35 6.76
N GLN A 130 13.82 1.43 6.90
CA GLN A 130 13.84 0.41 7.93
C GLN A 130 15.20 0.38 8.64
N VAL A 131 15.26 0.82 9.89
CA VAL A 131 16.51 0.78 10.66
C VAL A 131 16.39 -0.30 11.74
N PRO A 132 17.13 -1.43 11.65
CA PRO A 132 17.14 -2.42 12.72
C PRO A 132 17.50 -1.79 14.06
N ILE A 133 16.73 -2.11 15.10
CA ILE A 133 17.00 -1.60 16.45
C ILE A 133 17.98 -2.55 17.12
N SER A 134 19.11 -2.02 17.56
CA SER A 134 20.09 -2.78 18.31
C SER A 134 19.59 -2.97 19.74
N ARG A 135 19.33 -4.22 20.15
CA ARG A 135 19.09 -4.52 21.56
C ARG A 135 20.38 -4.26 22.32
N ASN A 136 20.44 -3.13 23.03
CA ASN A 136 21.36 -3.01 24.15
C ASN A 136 20.92 -4.08 25.15
N LYS A 137 21.63 -5.21 25.21
CA LYS A 137 21.58 -6.06 26.39
C LYS A 137 21.95 -5.11 27.52
N ARG A 138 21.01 -4.79 28.40
CA ARG A 138 21.36 -4.21 29.70
C ARG A 138 22.50 -5.08 30.21
N LEU A 139 23.66 -4.47 30.43
CA LEU A 139 24.76 -5.07 31.16
C LEU A 139 24.13 -5.59 32.44
N THR A 140 23.79 -6.88 32.44
CA THR A 140 23.72 -7.64 33.66
C THR A 140 25.18 -7.67 34.05
N ASP A 141 25.46 -6.94 35.12
CA ASP A 141 26.72 -6.91 35.82
C ASP A 141 27.01 -8.33 36.30
N ASP A 142 27.53 -9.15 35.38
CA ASP A 142 28.13 -10.43 35.65
C ASP A 142 29.20 -10.63 34.58
N GLY A 143 30.44 -10.52 35.03
CA GLY A 143 31.63 -10.67 34.20
C GLY A 143 31.61 -12.01 33.47
N ALA A 144 31.28 -11.96 32.18
CA ALA A 144 31.56 -13.01 31.23
C ALA A 144 32.16 -12.35 30.00
N ASP A 145 33.48 -12.49 29.90
CA ASP A 145 34.27 -12.31 28.70
C ASP A 145 33.65 -13.14 27.56
N VAL A 146 32.84 -12.49 26.73
CA VAL A 146 32.42 -13.03 25.44
C VAL A 146 33.17 -12.23 24.40
N THR A 147 34.24 -12.84 23.94
CA THR A 147 35.09 -12.41 22.85
C THR A 147 34.22 -12.05 21.65
N TRP A 148 34.19 -10.76 21.32
CA TRP A 148 33.68 -10.31 20.03
C TRP A 148 34.56 -10.94 18.96
N ASN A 149 33.95 -11.77 18.11
CA ASN A 149 34.57 -12.13 16.83
C ASN A 149 34.55 -10.86 15.98
N GLU A 150 35.58 -10.04 16.16
CA GLU A 150 35.93 -8.92 15.32
C GLU A 150 35.99 -9.39 13.88
N ILE A 151 35.16 -8.77 13.05
CA ILE A 151 35.42 -8.69 11.62
C ILE A 151 36.73 -7.94 11.48
N VAL A 152 37.79 -8.70 11.20
CA VAL A 152 39.16 -8.27 10.99
C VAL A 152 39.21 -7.12 9.97
N PHE A 153 39.44 -5.89 10.46
CA PHE A 153 40.24 -4.92 9.71
C PHE A 153 41.69 -5.17 10.07
N GLY A 154 42.45 -5.71 9.12
CA GLY A 154 43.85 -6.05 9.34
C GLY A 154 44.73 -4.82 9.49
N SER A 155 45.47 -4.73 10.61
CA SER A 155 46.86 -4.26 10.62
C SER A 155 47.57 -4.60 11.95
N CYS A 156 48.48 -5.56 11.87
CA CYS A 156 49.71 -5.82 12.64
C CYS A 156 49.98 -5.18 14.03
N ARG A 157 50.34 -6.10 14.96
CA ARG A 157 51.36 -6.09 16.06
C ARG A 157 50.93 -5.88 17.53
N ARG A 158 50.93 -7.02 18.27
CA ARG A 158 51.67 -7.41 19.52
C ARG A 158 52.15 -6.29 20.46
N GLU A 159 52.18 -6.39 21.80
CA GLU A 159 52.31 -7.45 22.84
C GLU A 159 52.13 -6.66 24.19
N VAL A 160 51.67 -7.15 25.35
CA VAL A 160 52.36 -7.96 26.40
C VAL A 160 51.38 -8.14 27.59
N CYS A 161 51.40 -9.33 28.21
CA CYS A 161 50.65 -9.77 29.41
C CYS A 161 51.12 -9.17 30.74
N SER A 162 50.26 -9.24 31.77
CA SER A 162 50.66 -9.70 33.11
C SER A 162 49.44 -10.09 33.99
N ASP A 163 49.44 -11.37 34.34
CA ASP A 163 48.84 -12.10 35.48
C ASP A 163 48.38 -11.31 36.72
N THR A 164 47.37 -11.81 37.44
CA THR A 164 47.55 -12.53 38.74
C THR A 164 46.22 -13.08 39.32
N LEU A 165 46.25 -14.39 39.60
CA LEU A 165 45.54 -15.23 40.59
C LEU A 165 44.71 -14.57 41.74
N ALA A 166 43.52 -15.14 42.05
CA ALA A 166 43.30 -16.10 43.14
C ALA A 166 41.88 -16.10 43.77
N LYS A 167 41.29 -17.31 43.88
CA LYS A 167 40.46 -17.88 44.98
C LYS A 167 39.09 -17.25 45.30
N LEU A 168 38.06 -17.94 45.82
CA LEU A 168 37.61 -19.33 45.99
C LEU A 168 36.31 -19.19 46.84
N GLY A 169 35.16 -19.81 46.52
CA GLY A 169 34.01 -19.66 47.44
C GLY A 169 32.64 -20.25 47.08
N ARG A 170 32.52 -21.58 47.13
CA ARG A 170 31.36 -22.40 47.60
C ARG A 170 29.90 -22.04 47.19
N VAL A 171 29.41 -22.89 46.29
CA VAL A 171 28.13 -23.65 46.32
C VAL A 171 27.20 -23.44 47.53
N LEU A 172 25.96 -23.01 47.26
CA LEU A 172 24.75 -23.59 47.84
C LEU A 172 23.65 -23.63 46.77
N ALA A 173 23.26 -24.85 46.40
CA ALA A 173 22.08 -25.13 45.63
C ALA A 173 20.85 -24.99 46.53
N LEU A 174 19.83 -24.26 46.07
CA LEU A 174 18.48 -24.41 46.54
C LEU A 174 17.56 -24.48 45.32
N ASP A 175 17.05 -25.69 45.08
CA ASP A 175 15.97 -25.96 44.15
C ASP A 175 14.68 -25.33 44.69
N THR A 176 14.08 -24.43 43.92
CA THR A 176 12.65 -24.18 43.97
C THR A 176 12.08 -24.21 42.57
N ASP A 177 11.46 -25.36 42.32
CA ASP A 177 10.58 -25.68 41.22
C ASP A 177 9.49 -24.61 41.07
N THR A 178 9.48 -23.88 39.96
CA THR A 178 8.31 -23.13 39.49
C THR A 178 8.32 -23.13 37.97
N ASN A 179 7.89 -24.25 37.40
CA ASN A 179 7.47 -24.36 36.01
C ASN A 179 6.22 -23.49 35.76
N CYS A 180 6.42 -22.20 35.58
CA CYS A 180 5.50 -21.33 34.87
C CYS A 180 6.19 -20.94 33.55
N ARG A 181 5.84 -21.62 32.45
CA ARG A 181 6.11 -21.11 31.10
C ARG A 181 5.34 -19.81 30.93
N GLY A 182 5.91 -18.71 31.41
CA GLY A 182 5.52 -17.38 31.05
C GLY A 182 5.66 -17.26 29.55
N VAL A 183 4.57 -16.87 28.89
CA VAL A 183 4.65 -16.30 27.55
C VAL A 183 5.55 -15.08 27.70
N GLU A 184 6.82 -15.20 27.31
CA GLU A 184 7.73 -14.07 27.17
C GLU A 184 7.10 -13.11 26.17
N THR A 185 6.35 -12.17 26.72
CA THR A 185 5.82 -11.03 25.98
C THR A 185 7.06 -10.17 25.75
N GLU A 186 7.76 -10.42 24.64
CA GLU A 186 8.96 -9.66 24.29
C GLU A 186 8.64 -8.17 24.40
N GLU A 187 9.30 -7.49 25.34
CA GLU A 187 9.06 -6.07 25.59
C GLU A 187 9.25 -5.26 24.30
N PRO A 188 8.39 -4.25 24.05
CA PRO A 188 8.55 -3.34 22.93
C PRO A 188 9.95 -2.72 22.94
N CYS A 189 10.71 -2.90 21.86
CA CYS A 189 12.03 -2.31 21.75
C CYS A 189 11.91 -0.88 21.21
N GLU A 190 12.49 0.08 21.93
CA GLU A 190 12.50 1.48 21.51
C GLU A 190 13.78 1.84 20.75
N ALA A 191 13.62 2.56 19.63
CA ALA A 191 14.73 3.08 18.86
C ALA A 191 15.43 4.24 19.58
N SER A 192 16.75 4.20 19.58
CA SER A 192 17.63 5.29 20.00
C SER A 192 17.52 6.51 19.08
N ASP A 193 17.98 7.67 19.57
CA ASP A 193 18.00 8.89 18.75
C ASP A 193 18.95 8.78 17.55
N LEU A 194 20.02 7.97 17.66
CA LEU A 194 20.91 7.68 16.55
C LEU A 194 20.17 6.92 15.42
N GLU A 195 19.37 5.92 15.77
CA GLU A 195 18.57 5.16 14.80
C GLU A 195 17.49 6.05 14.16
N LYS A 196 16.85 6.94 14.94
CA LYS A 196 15.90 7.94 14.42
C LYS A 196 16.57 8.93 13.47
N GLN A 197 17.75 9.43 13.81
CA GLN A 197 18.51 10.33 12.95
C GLN A 197 18.94 9.63 11.67
N SER A 198 19.41 8.38 11.76
CA SER A 198 19.75 7.55 10.60
C SER A 198 18.56 7.40 9.65
N ALA A 199 17.36 7.10 10.19
CA ALA A 199 16.14 6.99 9.38
C ALA A 199 15.77 8.32 8.69
N ALA A 200 15.90 9.45 9.39
CA ALA A 200 15.63 10.77 8.82
C ALA A 200 16.62 11.15 7.71
N THR A 201 17.92 10.87 7.90
CA THR A 201 18.95 11.07 6.88
C THR A 201 18.69 10.20 5.65
N ALA A 202 18.33 8.93 5.84
CA ALA A 202 17.98 8.04 4.75
C ALA A 202 16.80 8.58 3.91
N ILE A 203 15.72 9.02 4.58
CA ILE A 203 14.58 9.66 3.90
C ILE A 203 15.05 10.88 3.10
N SER A 204 15.83 11.77 3.69
CA SER A 204 16.33 12.97 3.01
C SER A 204 17.12 12.63 1.73
N ASN A 205 18.02 11.64 1.81
CA ASN A 205 18.83 11.21 0.66
C ASN A 205 17.95 10.62 -0.45
N ILE A 206 16.98 9.78 -0.10
CA ILE A 206 16.06 9.18 -1.08
C ILE A 206 15.22 10.28 -1.76
N PHE A 207 14.69 11.23 -1.00
CA PHE A 207 13.94 12.35 -1.57
C PHE A 207 14.79 13.24 -2.48
N SER A 208 16.07 13.45 -2.16
CA SER A 208 17.00 14.18 -3.02
C SER A 208 17.14 13.49 -4.38
N VAL A 209 17.35 12.17 -4.39
CA VAL A 209 17.43 11.36 -5.62
C VAL A 209 16.12 11.44 -6.41
N LEU A 210 14.97 11.16 -5.77
CA LEU A 210 13.68 11.17 -6.45
C LEU A 210 13.34 12.56 -7.03
N THR A 211 13.66 13.63 -6.30
CA THR A 211 13.41 15.00 -6.76
C THR A 211 14.27 15.31 -7.98
N HIS A 212 15.58 15.06 -7.90
CA HIS A 212 16.52 15.30 -8.99
C HIS A 212 16.12 14.57 -10.28
N TYR A 213 15.80 13.27 -10.19
CA TYR A 213 15.41 12.50 -11.37
C TYR A 213 14.00 12.80 -11.87
N SER A 214 13.14 13.44 -11.07
CA SER A 214 11.84 13.97 -11.53
C SER A 214 11.96 15.27 -12.32
N GLU A 215 13.03 16.04 -12.12
CA GLU A 215 13.27 17.28 -12.89
C GLU A 215 13.56 16.98 -14.35
N SER A 216 14.32 15.91 -14.62
CA SER A 216 14.67 15.49 -15.98
C SER A 216 13.48 15.07 -16.85
N THR A 217 12.36 14.68 -16.25
CA THR A 217 11.12 14.28 -16.95
C THR A 217 10.05 15.37 -16.93
N GLY A 218 10.27 16.46 -16.20
CA GLY A 218 9.27 17.50 -15.94
C GLY A 218 8.15 17.10 -14.96
N ARG A 219 8.10 15.84 -14.51
CA ARG A 219 7.03 15.30 -13.63
C ARG A 219 7.39 15.42 -12.16
N LEU A 220 7.60 16.67 -11.72
CA LEU A 220 8.22 17.01 -10.44
C LEU A 220 7.52 16.38 -9.21
N VAL A 221 8.33 15.99 -8.23
CA VAL A 221 7.85 15.47 -6.93
C VAL A 221 8.34 16.28 -5.73
N CYS A 222 7.72 16.07 -4.57
CA CYS A 222 8.10 16.67 -3.30
C CYS A 222 7.67 15.82 -2.09
N GLY A 223 8.30 16.04 -0.93
CA GLY A 223 7.95 15.36 0.34
C GLY A 223 6.84 16.02 1.14
N LYS A 224 6.36 17.20 0.72
CA LYS A 224 5.22 17.90 1.33
C LYS A 224 4.20 18.21 0.25
N ARG A 225 2.91 18.04 0.55
CA ARG A 225 1.85 18.35 -0.40
C ARG A 225 1.87 19.86 -0.72
N CYS A 226 2.19 20.22 -1.96
CA CYS A 226 2.28 21.62 -2.40
C CYS A 226 0.97 22.16 -3.00
N SER A 227 0.07 21.29 -3.46
CA SER A 227 -1.20 21.65 -4.11
C SER A 227 -2.37 20.82 -3.56
N LEU A 228 -3.57 21.42 -3.54
CA LEU A 228 -4.81 20.68 -3.27
C LEU A 228 -5.03 19.67 -4.40
N PRO A 229 -5.49 18.44 -4.10
CA PRO A 229 -5.81 17.47 -5.15
C PRO A 229 -6.75 18.09 -6.17
N ALA A 230 -6.39 18.02 -7.46
CA ALA A 230 -7.29 18.48 -8.52
C ALA A 230 -8.67 17.80 -8.36
N ALA A 231 -9.73 18.61 -8.42
CA ALA A 231 -11.10 18.14 -8.21
C ALA A 231 -11.42 16.97 -9.17
N GLY A 232 -11.97 15.88 -8.63
CA GLY A 232 -12.39 14.72 -9.43
C GLY A 232 -11.46 13.50 -9.41
N LEU A 233 -10.31 13.56 -8.70
CA LEU A 233 -9.38 12.44 -8.63
C LEU A 233 -9.43 11.73 -7.28
N ILE A 234 -9.50 10.40 -7.32
CA ILE A 234 -9.52 9.56 -6.12
C ILE A 234 -8.13 9.58 -5.44
N ASN A 235 -8.10 9.98 -4.17
CA ASN A 235 -6.88 9.97 -3.36
C ASN A 235 -6.43 8.54 -3.00
N SER A 236 -5.20 8.37 -2.52
CA SER A 236 -4.69 7.03 -2.17
C SER A 236 -5.51 6.38 -1.04
N SER A 237 -6.05 7.19 -0.12
CA SER A 237 -6.92 6.75 0.97
C SER A 237 -8.11 5.92 0.50
N LEU A 238 -8.68 6.29 -0.65
CA LEU A 238 -9.84 5.65 -1.24
C LEU A 238 -9.41 4.66 -2.34
N ASN A 239 -8.34 4.93 -3.09
CA ASN A 239 -7.86 4.01 -4.13
C ASN A 239 -7.42 2.65 -3.55
N ILE A 240 -6.66 2.64 -2.46
CA ILE A 240 -6.14 1.42 -1.83
C ILE A 240 -7.25 0.43 -1.42
N PRO A 241 -8.29 0.83 -0.67
CA PRO A 241 -9.37 -0.09 -0.31
C PRO A 241 -10.18 -0.53 -1.54
N LEU A 242 -10.41 0.37 -2.52
CA LEU A 242 -11.13 0.02 -3.75
C LEU A 242 -10.38 -1.04 -4.58
N GLY A 243 -9.05 -0.98 -4.66
CA GLY A 243 -8.23 -1.97 -5.37
C GLY A 243 -8.29 -3.39 -4.78
N ARG A 244 -8.80 -3.56 -3.56
CA ARG A 244 -8.99 -4.89 -2.94
C ARG A 244 -10.25 -5.59 -3.44
N ILE A 245 -11.20 -4.84 -3.97
CA ILE A 245 -12.48 -5.37 -4.45
C ILE A 245 -12.23 -6.07 -5.79
N LYS A 246 -12.58 -7.36 -5.85
CA LYS A 246 -12.29 -8.22 -7.02
C LYS A 246 -13.37 -8.21 -8.08
N GLN A 247 -14.53 -7.61 -7.80
CA GLN A 247 -15.64 -7.49 -8.73
C GLN A 247 -15.40 -6.34 -9.73
N SER A 248 -16.06 -6.41 -10.89
CA SER A 248 -16.06 -5.33 -11.87
C SER A 248 -16.98 -4.20 -11.41
N PHE A 249 -16.40 -3.04 -11.14
CA PHE A 249 -17.14 -1.81 -10.87
C PHE A 249 -16.39 -0.56 -11.36
N VAL A 250 -17.14 0.53 -11.48
CA VAL A 250 -16.66 1.89 -11.68
C VAL A 250 -17.26 2.84 -10.65
N LEU A 251 -16.56 3.94 -10.36
CA LEU A 251 -17.11 5.08 -9.64
C LEU A 251 -17.28 6.26 -10.58
N ILE A 252 -18.44 6.89 -10.49
CA ILE A 252 -18.85 8.05 -11.26
C ILE A 252 -19.00 9.21 -10.29
N ASP A 253 -18.43 10.36 -10.64
CA ASP A 253 -18.54 11.57 -9.82
C ASP A 253 -19.71 12.44 -10.32
N PRO A 254 -20.82 12.56 -9.55
CA PRO A 254 -21.95 13.37 -9.93
C PRO A 254 -21.72 14.89 -9.81
N GLN A 255 -20.63 15.32 -9.15
CA GLN A 255 -20.30 16.73 -9.00
C GLN A 255 -19.57 17.30 -10.24
N LEU A 256 -19.10 16.43 -11.13
CA LEU A 256 -18.42 16.81 -12.35
C LEU A 256 -19.38 16.81 -13.56
N PRO A 257 -19.18 17.73 -14.52
CA PRO A 257 -19.99 17.75 -15.74
C PRO A 257 -19.84 16.44 -16.52
N ASN A 258 -20.92 15.99 -17.14
CA ASN A 258 -20.99 14.76 -17.92
C ASN A 258 -20.79 13.45 -17.14
N LEU A 259 -20.93 13.43 -15.81
CA LEU A 259 -20.89 12.21 -14.99
C LEU A 259 -19.70 11.29 -15.35
N PRO A 260 -18.46 11.79 -15.28
CA PRO A 260 -17.29 11.06 -15.72
C PRO A 260 -16.97 9.92 -14.76
N ILE A 261 -16.39 8.86 -15.30
CA ILE A 261 -15.80 7.79 -14.51
C ILE A 261 -14.52 8.32 -13.87
N VAL A 262 -14.47 8.31 -12.54
CA VAL A 262 -13.29 8.74 -11.75
C VAL A 262 -12.49 7.55 -11.20
N TYR A 263 -13.05 6.34 -11.27
CA TYR A 263 -12.36 5.10 -10.94
C TYR A 263 -12.91 3.92 -11.72
N ALA A 264 -12.01 3.03 -12.14
CA ALA A 264 -12.36 1.75 -12.74
C ALA A 264 -11.57 0.62 -12.06
N SER A 265 -12.25 -0.43 -11.63
CA SER A 265 -11.60 -1.62 -11.08
C SER A 265 -10.79 -2.38 -12.15
N ASP A 266 -9.77 -3.15 -11.74
CA ASP A 266 -9.02 -3.99 -12.69
C ASP A 266 -9.93 -5.03 -13.37
N ALA A 267 -10.95 -5.52 -12.65
CA ALA A 267 -11.93 -6.45 -13.20
C ALA A 267 -12.78 -5.80 -14.31
N PHE A 268 -13.11 -4.52 -14.19
CA PHE A 268 -13.80 -3.76 -15.24
C PHE A 268 -12.94 -3.58 -16.48
N LEU A 269 -11.66 -3.23 -16.30
CA LEU A 269 -10.73 -3.09 -17.43
C LEU A 269 -10.57 -4.42 -18.17
N LYS A 270 -10.46 -5.54 -17.43
CA LYS A 270 -10.42 -6.89 -18.02
C LYS A 270 -11.72 -7.28 -18.73
N LEU A 271 -12.87 -6.93 -18.16
CA LEU A 271 -14.18 -7.25 -18.73
C LEU A 271 -14.41 -6.53 -20.07
N THR A 272 -13.99 -5.26 -20.16
CA THR A 272 -14.28 -4.38 -21.29
C THR A 272 -13.15 -4.30 -22.31
N GLY A 273 -11.93 -4.66 -21.93
CA GLY A 273 -10.74 -4.60 -22.76
C GLY A 273 -10.12 -3.20 -22.89
N TYR A 274 -10.69 -2.18 -22.25
CA TYR A 274 -10.14 -0.82 -22.26
C TYR A 274 -9.04 -0.64 -21.22
N ASP A 275 -8.06 0.20 -21.55
CA ASP A 275 -7.02 0.61 -20.63
C ASP A 275 -7.53 1.73 -19.70
N ARG A 276 -6.94 1.82 -18.50
CA ARG A 276 -7.40 2.74 -17.46
C ARG A 276 -7.47 4.20 -17.93
N HIS A 277 -6.46 4.65 -18.68
CA HIS A 277 -6.38 6.02 -19.20
C HIS A 277 -7.44 6.32 -20.27
N GLU A 278 -7.97 5.29 -20.95
CA GLU A 278 -9.04 5.43 -21.94
C GLU A 278 -10.43 5.48 -21.31
N VAL A 279 -10.56 5.09 -20.03
CA VAL A 279 -11.84 5.02 -19.30
C VAL A 279 -12.02 6.23 -18.39
N LEU A 280 -10.97 6.63 -17.67
CA LEU A 280 -11.03 7.72 -16.70
C LEU A 280 -11.37 9.05 -17.40
N GLY A 281 -12.29 9.82 -16.82
CA GLY A 281 -12.77 11.08 -17.38
C GLY A 281 -13.88 10.95 -18.43
N ARG A 282 -14.18 9.74 -18.92
CA ARG A 282 -15.27 9.53 -19.89
C ARG A 282 -16.60 9.23 -19.21
N ASN A 283 -17.68 9.59 -19.88
CA ASN A 283 -19.02 9.16 -19.49
C ASN A 283 -19.19 7.66 -19.79
N TRP A 284 -19.79 6.90 -18.86
CA TRP A 284 -20.02 5.45 -18.96
C TRP A 284 -20.75 4.98 -20.23
N ARG A 285 -21.46 5.88 -20.93
CA ARG A 285 -22.13 5.63 -22.22
C ARG A 285 -21.20 5.20 -23.34
N PHE A 286 -19.89 5.36 -23.21
CA PHE A 286 -18.96 4.92 -24.26
C PHE A 286 -19.01 3.41 -24.53
N LEU A 287 -19.53 2.61 -23.60
CA LEU A 287 -19.75 1.17 -23.79
C LEU A 287 -21.04 0.85 -24.58
N SER A 288 -21.89 1.83 -24.85
CA SER A 288 -23.10 1.66 -25.66
C SER A 288 -22.75 1.65 -27.14
N GLY A 289 -23.51 0.90 -27.94
CA GLY A 289 -23.39 0.86 -29.40
C GLY A 289 -24.74 0.88 -30.09
N VAL A 290 -24.76 0.56 -31.39
CA VAL A 290 -25.94 0.73 -32.26
C VAL A 290 -27.17 -0.06 -31.80
N ASP A 291 -26.96 -1.26 -31.25
CA ASP A 291 -28.04 -2.13 -30.78
C ASP A 291 -28.37 -1.95 -29.29
N THR A 292 -27.75 -0.98 -28.61
CA THR A 292 -28.05 -0.71 -27.21
C THR A 292 -29.41 0.00 -27.10
N ASP A 293 -30.36 -0.63 -26.39
CA ASP A 293 -31.70 -0.08 -26.20
C ASP A 293 -31.68 1.32 -25.53
N PRO A 294 -32.17 2.38 -26.20
CA PRO A 294 -32.24 3.72 -25.64
C PRO A 294 -33.15 3.84 -24.41
N SER A 295 -34.18 2.99 -24.29
CA SER A 295 -35.12 3.02 -23.16
C SER A 295 -34.44 2.64 -21.85
N VAL A 296 -33.53 1.66 -21.89
CA VAL A 296 -32.69 1.24 -20.75
C VAL A 296 -31.72 2.36 -20.35
N LEU A 297 -31.13 3.06 -21.31
CA LEU A 297 -30.28 4.22 -21.03
C LEU A 297 -31.03 5.36 -20.34
N HIS A 298 -32.27 5.60 -20.75
CA HIS A 298 -33.17 6.57 -20.12
C HIS A 298 -33.53 6.14 -18.69
N GLN A 299 -33.83 4.85 -18.45
CA GLN A 299 -34.08 4.33 -17.12
C GLN A 299 -32.90 4.55 -16.16
N VAL A 300 -31.67 4.35 -16.63
CA VAL A 300 -30.46 4.63 -15.84
C VAL A 300 -30.32 6.14 -15.56
N GLN A 301 -30.56 7.01 -16.54
CA GLN A 301 -30.52 8.47 -16.34
C GLN A 301 -31.54 8.93 -15.32
N GLU A 302 -32.77 8.46 -15.43
CA GLU A 302 -33.83 8.78 -14.49
C GLU A 302 -33.46 8.33 -13.07
N SER A 303 -32.91 7.13 -12.93
CA SER A 303 -32.43 6.60 -11.64
C SER A 303 -31.33 7.49 -11.01
N ILE A 304 -30.40 8.00 -11.83
CA ILE A 304 -29.37 8.95 -11.39
C ILE A 304 -30.03 10.26 -10.95
N ARG A 305 -30.99 10.78 -11.72
CA ARG A 305 -31.71 12.03 -11.44
C ARG A 305 -32.51 11.97 -10.14
N VAL A 306 -33.16 10.84 -9.87
CA VAL A 306 -33.94 10.63 -8.63
C VAL A 306 -33.10 10.10 -7.47
N GLU A 307 -31.78 9.97 -7.65
CA GLU A 307 -30.85 9.47 -6.63
C GLU A 307 -31.18 8.05 -6.11
N GLN A 308 -31.69 7.17 -6.96
CA GLN A 308 -32.07 5.80 -6.59
C GLN A 308 -31.15 4.75 -7.20
N ALA A 309 -31.09 3.60 -6.53
CA ALA A 309 -30.42 2.44 -7.07
C ALA A 309 -31.29 1.80 -8.16
N CYS A 310 -30.66 1.27 -9.20
CA CYS A 310 -31.34 0.51 -10.24
C CYS A 310 -30.48 -0.66 -10.72
N THR A 311 -31.15 -1.72 -11.19
CA THR A 311 -30.52 -2.85 -11.86
C THR A 311 -31.13 -2.96 -13.24
N VAL A 312 -30.30 -2.99 -14.28
CA VAL A 312 -30.73 -3.13 -15.66
C VAL A 312 -29.85 -4.12 -16.39
N CYS A 313 -30.42 -4.86 -17.34
CA CYS A 313 -29.64 -5.63 -18.31
C CYS A 313 -29.50 -4.78 -19.57
N ILE A 314 -28.26 -4.43 -19.93
CA ILE A 314 -27.95 -3.54 -21.05
C ILE A 314 -26.94 -4.20 -21.98
N LEU A 315 -27.15 -4.10 -23.29
CA LEU A 315 -26.20 -4.56 -24.29
C LEU A 315 -25.03 -3.57 -24.37
N ASN A 316 -23.82 -4.03 -24.09
CA ASN A 316 -22.60 -3.24 -24.14
C ASN A 316 -21.57 -3.84 -25.12
N TYR A 317 -20.63 -2.99 -25.51
CA TYR A 317 -19.57 -3.29 -26.47
C TYR A 317 -18.22 -3.17 -25.79
N ARG A 318 -17.36 -4.15 -26.03
CA ARG A 318 -15.96 -4.13 -25.60
C ARG A 318 -15.10 -3.30 -26.57
N LYS A 319 -13.84 -3.08 -26.21
CA LYS A 319 -12.86 -2.38 -27.07
C LYS A 319 -12.65 -3.06 -28.42
N ASP A 320 -12.79 -4.38 -28.48
CA ASP A 320 -12.72 -5.20 -29.70
C ASP A 320 -14.05 -5.26 -30.47
N GLU A 321 -15.01 -4.39 -30.12
CA GLU A 321 -16.36 -4.30 -30.69
C GLU A 321 -17.25 -5.52 -30.41
N SER A 322 -16.79 -6.50 -29.64
CA SER A 322 -17.61 -7.64 -29.26
C SER A 322 -18.75 -7.23 -28.31
N LYS A 323 -19.92 -7.82 -28.52
CA LYS A 323 -21.12 -7.56 -27.73
C LYS A 323 -21.15 -8.43 -26.48
N PHE A 324 -21.69 -7.90 -25.39
CA PHE A 324 -22.03 -8.67 -24.20
C PHE A 324 -23.21 -8.07 -23.45
N TRP A 325 -24.01 -8.93 -22.83
CA TRP A 325 -25.07 -8.51 -21.92
C TRP A 325 -24.47 -8.16 -20.56
N ASN A 326 -24.57 -6.89 -20.20
CA ASN A 326 -24.12 -6.36 -18.94
C ASN A 326 -25.31 -6.22 -17.99
N LEU A 327 -25.38 -7.08 -16.98
CA LEU A 327 -26.22 -6.83 -15.82
C LEU A 327 -25.53 -5.73 -15.00
N LEU A 328 -26.02 -4.50 -15.16
CA LEU A 328 -25.52 -3.31 -14.50
C LEU A 328 -26.36 -3.01 -13.26
N HIS A 329 -25.71 -2.99 -12.10
CA HIS A 329 -26.31 -2.46 -10.87
C HIS A 329 -25.68 -1.11 -10.53
N LEU A 330 -26.49 -0.06 -10.53
CA LEU A 330 -26.09 1.30 -10.18
C LEU A 330 -26.63 1.65 -8.79
N SER A 331 -25.79 2.18 -7.91
CA SER A 331 -26.22 2.64 -6.58
C SER A 331 -25.54 3.98 -6.23
N PRO A 332 -26.27 4.92 -5.60
CA PRO A 332 -25.63 6.09 -4.99
C PRO A 332 -24.78 5.66 -3.78
N VAL A 333 -23.64 6.33 -3.61
CA VAL A 333 -22.71 6.16 -2.50
C VAL A 333 -22.59 7.50 -1.77
N ARG A 334 -23.07 7.52 -0.54
CA ARG A 334 -23.11 8.73 0.29
C ARG A 334 -21.86 8.81 1.18
N ASN A 335 -21.30 10.00 1.30
CA ASN A 335 -20.22 10.30 2.26
C ASN A 335 -20.75 10.32 3.70
N ALA A 336 -19.87 10.65 4.65
CA ALA A 336 -20.23 10.77 6.07
C ALA A 336 -21.28 11.86 6.37
N THR A 337 -21.42 12.88 5.51
CA THR A 337 -22.43 13.94 5.67
C THR A 337 -23.79 13.57 5.08
N GLY A 338 -23.93 12.37 4.48
CA GLY A 338 -25.15 11.92 3.85
C GLY A 338 -25.37 12.43 2.42
N LYS A 339 -24.47 13.28 1.90
CA LYS A 339 -24.50 13.72 0.50
C LYS A 339 -23.95 12.62 -0.42
N ILE A 340 -24.46 12.52 -1.65
CA ILE A 340 -23.91 11.60 -2.64
C ILE A 340 -22.51 12.08 -3.01
N ALA A 341 -21.52 11.24 -2.73
CA ALA A 341 -20.15 11.46 -3.17
C ALA A 341 -19.91 10.86 -4.55
N TYR A 342 -20.45 9.65 -4.79
CA TYR A 342 -20.26 8.93 -6.05
C TYR A 342 -21.49 8.12 -6.40
N PHE A 343 -21.63 7.73 -7.66
CA PHE A 343 -22.41 6.57 -8.06
C PHE A 343 -21.47 5.39 -8.32
N VAL A 344 -21.80 4.22 -7.78
CA VAL A 344 -21.10 2.98 -8.10
C VAL A 344 -21.89 2.20 -9.14
N GLY A 345 -21.26 1.86 -10.25
CA GLY A 345 -21.82 0.95 -11.25
C GLY A 345 -21.07 -0.38 -11.19
N VAL A 346 -21.75 -1.46 -10.83
CA VAL A 346 -21.20 -2.82 -10.78
C VAL A 346 -21.66 -3.58 -12.02
N GLN A 347 -20.71 -4.02 -12.84
CA GLN A 347 -20.98 -4.72 -14.10
C GLN A 347 -20.77 -6.22 -13.92
N MET A 348 -21.66 -7.01 -14.50
CA MET A 348 -21.51 -8.45 -14.59
C MET A 348 -21.98 -8.91 -15.96
N GLU A 349 -21.14 -9.70 -16.63
CA GLU A 349 -21.55 -10.35 -17.87
C GLU A 349 -22.55 -11.47 -17.57
N GLU A 350 -23.74 -11.37 -18.13
CA GLU A 350 -24.77 -12.40 -18.05
C GLU A 350 -24.65 -13.32 -19.27
N LYS A 351 -24.53 -14.64 -19.02
CA LYS A 351 -24.55 -15.64 -20.08
C LYS A 351 -26.01 -15.99 -20.39
N CYS A 352 -26.37 -16.08 -21.68
CA CYS A 352 -27.73 -16.43 -22.12
C CYS A 352 -28.25 -17.78 -21.59
N GLU A 353 -27.40 -18.67 -21.08
CA GLU A 353 -27.81 -19.93 -20.48
C GLU A 353 -27.92 -19.81 -18.97
N ARG A 354 -29.15 -19.82 -18.45
CA ARG A 354 -29.46 -20.07 -17.03
C ARG A 354 -29.11 -21.52 -16.70
N GLN A 355 -27.83 -21.82 -16.54
CA GLN A 355 -27.42 -23.03 -15.82
C GLN A 355 -27.44 -22.72 -14.34
N ASP A 356 -28.37 -23.40 -13.66
CA ASP A 356 -28.42 -23.58 -12.22
C ASP A 356 -27.01 -23.83 -11.67
N ARG A 357 -26.54 -22.95 -10.79
CA ARG A 357 -25.26 -23.14 -10.10
C ARG A 357 -25.42 -22.74 -8.64
N HIS A 358 -25.06 -23.68 -7.77
CA HIS A 358 -24.88 -23.52 -6.32
C HIS A 358 -23.84 -22.44 -5.97
N GLY A 359 -24.19 -21.17 -6.16
CA GLY A 359 -23.41 -19.99 -5.82
C GLY A 359 -24.32 -18.83 -5.41
N LEU A 360 -23.73 -17.77 -4.86
CA LEU A 360 -24.48 -16.55 -4.52
C LEU A 360 -25.13 -15.98 -5.78
N SER A 361 -26.40 -15.56 -5.69
CA SER A 361 -27.11 -14.96 -6.82
C SER A 361 -26.31 -13.76 -7.39
N PRO A 362 -26.43 -13.47 -8.69
CA PRO A 362 -25.77 -12.31 -9.32
C PRO A 362 -26.00 -11.01 -8.52
N GLU A 363 -27.22 -10.84 -8.01
CA GLU A 363 -27.62 -9.73 -7.15
C GLU A 363 -26.81 -9.66 -5.85
N ILE A 364 -26.65 -10.78 -5.13
CA ILE A 364 -25.87 -10.81 -3.89
C ILE A 364 -24.40 -10.44 -4.16
N ARG A 365 -23.84 -10.87 -5.29
CA ARG A 365 -22.46 -10.52 -5.68
C ARG A 365 -22.32 -9.03 -5.99
N GLN A 366 -23.30 -8.44 -6.67
CA GLN A 366 -23.31 -7.00 -6.96
C GLN A 366 -23.48 -6.17 -5.69
N LEU A 367 -24.44 -6.53 -4.84
CA LEU A 367 -24.69 -5.85 -3.56
C LEU A 367 -23.49 -5.96 -2.61
N GLY A 368 -22.77 -7.08 -2.61
CA GLY A 368 -21.52 -7.23 -1.86
C GLY A 368 -20.45 -6.23 -2.30
N ALA A 369 -20.27 -6.04 -3.61
CA ALA A 369 -19.35 -5.03 -4.14
C ALA A 369 -19.79 -3.60 -3.78
N VAL A 370 -21.08 -3.28 -3.92
CA VAL A 370 -21.63 -1.99 -3.49
C VAL A 370 -21.40 -1.73 -2.01
N GLY A 371 -21.61 -2.74 -1.15
CA GLY A 371 -21.35 -2.66 0.28
C GLY A 371 -19.89 -2.33 0.58
N ALA A 372 -18.95 -3.03 -0.04
CA ALA A 372 -17.52 -2.78 0.11
C ALA A 372 -17.11 -1.36 -0.34
N VAL A 373 -17.66 -0.89 -1.47
CA VAL A 373 -17.44 0.49 -1.94
C VAL A 373 -18.01 1.53 -0.97
N LYS A 374 -19.24 1.32 -0.47
CA LYS A 374 -19.88 2.22 0.50
C LYS A 374 -19.05 2.34 1.77
N VAL A 375 -18.49 1.24 2.26
CA VAL A 375 -17.59 1.24 3.41
C VAL A 375 -16.32 2.05 3.11
N ALA A 376 -15.67 1.80 1.97
CA ALA A 376 -14.45 2.51 1.58
C ALA A 376 -14.66 4.04 1.52
N VAL A 377 -15.73 4.50 0.85
CA VAL A 377 -16.02 5.93 0.69
C VAL A 377 -16.34 6.61 2.04
N ARG A 378 -17.09 5.93 2.92
CA ARG A 378 -17.40 6.45 4.26
C ARG A 378 -16.13 6.56 5.12
N SER A 379 -15.28 5.53 5.12
CA SER A 379 -14.02 5.53 5.88
C SER A 379 -13.04 6.61 5.40
N SER A 380 -13.00 6.94 4.11
CA SER A 380 -12.18 8.05 3.60
C SER A 380 -12.72 9.43 4.01
N SER A 381 -14.03 9.59 4.12
CA SER A 381 -14.67 10.87 4.48
C SER A 381 -14.46 11.28 5.94
N ILE A 382 -14.31 10.30 6.85
CA ILE A 382 -14.15 10.54 8.29
C ILE A 382 -12.78 11.18 8.62
N GLY A 383 -11.74 10.90 7.84
CA GLY A 383 -10.41 11.50 8.05
C GLY A 383 -10.35 13.00 7.75
N ALA A 384 -11.15 13.47 6.80
CA ALA A 384 -11.14 14.88 6.37
C ALA A 384 -11.87 15.82 7.36
N SER A 385 -12.81 15.31 8.16
CA SER A 385 -13.56 16.11 9.14
C SER A 385 -12.82 16.31 10.47
N CYS A 386 -11.84 15.46 10.81
CA CYS A 386 -11.13 15.53 12.08
C CYS A 386 -9.98 16.56 12.11
N SER A 387 -9.68 17.22 10.99
CA SER A 387 -8.60 18.22 10.89
C SER A 387 -9.04 19.65 11.22
N LYS A 388 -10.24 19.85 11.77
CA LYS A 388 -10.76 21.13 12.24
C LYS A 388 -11.33 20.97 13.65
N SER A 389 -10.46 20.96 14.65
CA SER A 389 -10.82 21.19 16.05
C SER A 389 -9.62 21.70 16.81
#